data_AF-A0A514C475-F1
#
_entry.id   AF-A0A514C475-F1
#
_cell.length_a   1.000
_cell.length_b   1.000
_cell.length_c   1.000
_cell.angle_alpha   90.00
_cell.angle_beta   90.00
_cell.angle_gamma   90.00
#
_symmetry.space_group_name_H-M   'P 1'
#
loop_
_entity.id
_entity.type
_entity.pdbx_description
1 polymer ?
#
loop_
_entity_poly.entity_id
_entity_poly.type
_entity_poly.pdbx_seq_one_letter_code
_entity_poly.pdbx_strand_id
1 'polypeptide(L)' 'MMSGYVDDLRPGRRGPGGYEVLQRDGGWCVAVNGCRTRALPVRELAEQLARSLQAEADGLHHRREARQ' A
#
# COMPACT_ATOMS: atom_id res chain seq x y z
N MET A 1 -16.79 19.93 -2.11
CA MET A 1 -15.41 19.73 -1.61
C MET A 1 -15.11 18.24 -1.66
N MET A 2 -13.92 17.87 -2.15
CA MET A 2 -13.50 16.53 -2.60
C MET A 2 -13.88 15.36 -1.67
N SER A 3 -14.58 14.36 -2.22
CA SER A 3 -14.75 13.03 -1.61
C SER A 3 -13.86 12.05 -2.40
N GLY A 4 -12.75 11.65 -1.78
CA GLY A 4 -11.82 10.66 -2.33
C GLY A 4 -12.44 9.26 -2.24
N TYR A 5 -12.58 8.62 -3.39
CA TYR A 5 -13.09 7.27 -3.58
C TYR A 5 -12.32 6.25 -2.71
N VAL A 6 -12.97 5.67 -1.70
CA VAL A 6 -12.50 4.48 -0.98
C VAL A 6 -13.22 3.29 -1.59
N ASP A 7 -12.49 2.46 -2.34
CA ASP A 7 -13.03 1.25 -2.96
C ASP A 7 -12.78 0.08 -2.01
N ASP A 8 -13.85 -0.36 -1.34
CA ASP A 8 -13.95 -1.47 -0.37
C ASP A 8 -13.38 -2.79 -0.95
N LEU A 9 -12.06 -2.97 -0.84
CA LEU A 9 -11.47 -4.30 -1.00
C LEU A 9 -11.45 -4.99 0.36
N ARG A 10 -12.35 -5.96 0.53
CA ARG A 10 -12.44 -6.77 1.75
C ARG A 10 -11.05 -7.27 2.17
N PRO A 11 -10.61 -7.06 3.42
CA PRO A 11 -9.32 -7.55 3.88
C PRO A 11 -9.39 -9.07 4.00
N GLY A 12 -8.89 -9.78 2.98
CA GLY A 12 -8.58 -11.19 3.09
C GLY A 12 -7.52 -11.36 4.18
N ARG A 13 -7.83 -12.15 5.21
CA ARG A 13 -6.90 -12.51 6.29
C ARG A 13 -5.57 -13.03 5.69
N ARG A 14 -4.55 -12.17 5.61
CA ARG A 14 -3.19 -12.56 5.19
C ARG A 14 -2.16 -11.74 5.94
N GLY A 15 -1.69 -12.29 7.06
CA GLY A 15 -0.45 -11.91 7.76
C GLY A 15 -0.26 -10.41 8.07
N PRO A 16 0.86 -10.05 8.72
CA PRO A 16 1.20 -8.66 8.91
C PRO A 16 1.63 -8.03 7.57
N GLY A 17 0.75 -7.24 6.98
CA GLY A 17 1.08 -5.94 6.40
C GLY A 17 2.05 -5.88 5.22
N GLY A 18 1.96 -6.79 4.24
CA GLY A 18 2.68 -6.62 2.98
C GLY A 18 2.01 -5.56 2.08
N TYR A 19 2.80 -4.65 1.50
CA TYR A 19 2.33 -3.78 0.43
C TYR A 19 2.16 -4.59 -0.87
N GLU A 20 0.93 -4.77 -1.33
CA GLU A 20 0.60 -5.56 -2.52
C GLU A 20 0.37 -4.67 -3.74
N VAL A 21 0.90 -5.06 -4.91
CA VAL A 21 0.61 -4.37 -6.18
C VAL A 21 -0.59 -5.05 -6.83
N LEU A 22 -1.66 -4.30 -7.07
CA LEU A 22 -2.90 -4.76 -7.69
C LEU A 22 -3.16 -4.05 -9.02
N GLN A 23 -3.72 -4.77 -9.98
CA GLN A 23 -4.23 -4.19 -11.21
C GLN A 23 -5.67 -3.69 -11.00
N ARG A 24 -5.99 -2.51 -11.55
CA ARG A 24 -7.32 -1.88 -11.52
C ARG A 24 -7.62 -1.21 -12.86
N ASP A 25 -8.90 -0.94 -13.15
CA ASP A 25 -9.29 -0.08 -14.27
C ASP A 25 -8.50 1.24 -14.27
N GLY A 26 -7.70 1.43 -15.32
CA GLY A 26 -6.84 2.60 -15.49
C GLY A 26 -5.43 2.51 -14.91
N GLY A 27 -4.99 1.36 -14.37
CA GLY A 27 -3.57 1.16 -14.04
C GLY A 27 -3.28 0.17 -12.89
N TRP A 28 -2.24 0.49 -12.12
CA TRP A 28 -1.70 -0.31 -11.03
C TRP A 28 -1.74 0.48 -9.72
N CYS A 29 -2.17 -0.14 -8.63
CA CYS A 29 -2.17 0.51 -7.31
C CYS A 29 -1.48 -0.36 -6.27
N VAL A 30 -1.01 0.27 -5.20
CA VAL A 30 -0.50 -0.43 -4.03
C VAL A 30 -1.61 -0.52 -3.00
N ALA A 31 -1.86 -1.72 -2.47
CA ALA A 31 -2.85 -2.01 -1.44
C ALA A 31 -2.15 -2.46 -0.15
N VAL A 32 -2.66 -1.99 0.98
CA VAL A 32 -2.22 -2.41 2.31
C VAL A 32 -3.38 -2.30 3.28
N ASN A 33 -3.67 -3.37 4.04
CA ASN A 33 -4.74 -3.40 5.06
C ASN A 33 -6.11 -2.87 4.59
N GLY A 34 -6.49 -3.13 3.34
CA GLY A 34 -7.75 -2.65 2.74
C GLY A 34 -7.71 -1.21 2.21
N CYS A 35 -6.64 -0.46 2.46
CA CYS A 35 -6.37 0.84 1.85
C CYS A 35 -5.64 0.69 0.52
N ARG A 36 -5.85 1.64 -0.41
CA ARG A 36 -5.25 1.63 -1.76
C ARG A 36 -4.71 3.00 -2.14
N THR A 37 -3.58 3.03 -2.82
CA THR A 37 -3.03 4.26 -3.39
C THR A 37 -3.75 4.64 -4.69
N ARG A 38 -3.48 5.87 -5.17
CA ARG A 38 -3.88 6.29 -6.52
C ARG A 38 -3.34 5.30 -7.56
N ALA A 39 -4.12 5.08 -8.62
CA ALA A 39 -3.70 4.29 -9.77
C ALA A 39 -2.52 4.96 -10.50
N LEU A 40 -1.48 4.17 -10.75
CA LEU A 40 -0.29 4.51 -11.50
C LEU A 40 -0.40 3.87 -12.89
N PRO A 41 0.08 4.55 -13.95
CA PRO A 41 -0.04 4.06 -15.32
C PRO A 41 0.84 2.82 -15.58
N VAL A 42 1.93 2.65 -14.82
CA VAL A 42 2.95 1.62 -15.05
C VAL A 42 3.11 0.72 -13.82
N ARG A 43 3.21 -0.59 -14.04
CA ARG A 43 3.39 -1.60 -12.99
C ARG A 43 4.67 -1.38 -12.19
N GLU A 44 5.77 -1.10 -12.88
CA GLU A 44 7.08 -0.89 -12.25
C GLU A 44 7.06 0.28 -11.25
N LEU A 45 6.30 1.34 -11.53
CA LEU A 45 6.12 2.45 -10.59
C LEU A 45 5.35 2.01 -9.34
N ALA A 46 4.32 1.17 -9.50
CA ALA A 46 3.60 0.62 -8.35
C ALA A 46 4.48 -0.32 -7.52
N GLU A 47 5.34 -1.12 -8.15
CA GLU A 47 6.31 -1.97 -7.46
C GLU A 47 7.39 -1.16 -6.74
N GLN A 48 7.91 -0.09 -7.36
CA GLN A 48 8.83 0.83 -6.71
C GLN A 48 8.16 1.51 -5.50
N LEU A 49 6.92 1.98 -5.66
CA LEU A 49 6.16 2.58 -4.57
C LEU A 49 5.93 1.59 -3.42
N ALA A 50 5.55 0.34 -3.73
CA ALA A 50 5.37 -0.70 -2.72
C ALA A 50 6.67 -0.97 -1.93
N ARG A 51 7.82 -1.03 -2.63
CA ARG A 51 9.14 -1.19 -1.99
C ARG A 51 9.50 -0.02 -1.08
N SER A 52 9.29 1.21 -1.53
CA SER A 52 9.57 2.40 -0.72
C SER A 52 8.70 2.43 0.53
N LEU A 53 7.40 2.17 0.38
CA LEU A 53 6.47 2.14 1.51
C LEU A 53 6.80 1.03 2.51
N GLN A 54 7.23 -0.14 2.04
CA GLN A 54 7.71 -1.22 2.91
C GLN A 54 8.94 -0.77 3.71
N ALA A 55 9.95 -0.19 3.05
CA ALA A 55 11.15 0.29 3.72
C ALA A 55 10.87 1.39 4.75
N GLU A 56 9.93 2.31 4.44
CA GLU A 56 9.47 3.33 5.39
C GLU A 56 8.75 2.70 6.59
N ALA A 57 7.88 1.72 6.36
CA ALA A 57 7.17 1.00 7.42
C ALA A 57 8.14 0.23 8.32
N ASP A 58 9.13 -0.46 7.74
CA ASP A 58 10.16 -1.20 8.47
C ASP A 58 11.01 -0.24 9.33
N GLY A 59 11.40 0.91 8.76
CA GLY A 59 12.12 1.95 9.50
C GLY A 59 11.31 2.54 10.67
N LEU A 60 10.00 2.73 10.50
CA LEU A 60 9.11 3.17 11.56
C LEU A 60 8.92 2.10 12.65
N HIS A 61 8.82 0.82 12.25
CA HIS A 61 8.70 -0.30 13.17
C HIS A 61 9.94 -0.37 14.06
N HIS A 62 11.13 -0.36 13.46
CA HIS A 62 12.39 -0.43 14.18
C HIS A 62 12.58 0.73 15.16
N ARG A 63 12.18 1.96 14.78
CA ARG A 63 12.21 3.13 15.66
C ARG A 63 11.22 3.04 16.83
N ARG A 64 10.08 2.40 16.63
CA ARG A 64 9.08 2.17 17.68
C ARG A 64 9.51 1.10 18.67
N GLU A 65 10.17 0.05 18.19
CA GLU A 65 10.77 -0.98 19.04
C GLU A 65 11.91 -0.41 19.88
N ALA A 66 12.76 0.44 19.31
CA ALA A 66 13.87 1.06 20.03
C ALA A 66 13.48 2.07 21.12
N ARG A 67 12.19 2.45 21.22
CA ARG A 67 11.66 3.37 22.24
C ARG A 67 10.85 2.68 23.35
N GLN A 68 10.67 1.37 23.26
CA GLN A 68 9.98 0.55 24.28
C GLN A 68 11.00 -0.08 25.21
#